data_AF-A0A936QA48-F1
#
_entry.id   AF-A0A936QA48-F1
#
_cell.length_a   1.000
_cell.length_b   1.000
_cell.length_c   1.000
_cell.angle_alpha   90.00
_cell.angle_beta   90.00
_cell.angle_gamma   90.00
#
_symmetry.space_group_name_H-M   'P 1'
#
loop_
_entity.id
_entity.type
_entity.pdbx_description
1 polymer ?
#
loop_
_entity_poly.entity_id
_entity_poly.type
_entity_poly.pdbx_seq_one_letter_code
_entity_poly.pdbx_strand_id
1 'polypeptide(L)'
;MLNDEPIQSGEILVYQTEDGRTRVECRFAEDTIWMSQGLIADLFQTTPQNITLHLKSIYADGELAPSRTCKDYLQVRPEGTRQVQRVVKYYSLDAILAVGYRVRSPRGVQFRRWATERLREYLVKGFTMDDERLRNPPVDGSGIPDYFDELLARIRDIRASERRMYLRVREIFALAADYDATRKDTVAFFKIIQNKLHFAATGKTASELIAGRADHTSPNMGLLTWKGGSVRKADVTVAKNYLREEEISELNRIVTMWLDFAEDQARRRKQVFLRDWESRLDEFLRFNDRSVLTNAGSVSTADAHAHAEDEYALFAVRRRALLEAEGQRAAIESLEDAAKALPAPRRSKGRPAKKA
;
A
#
# COMPACT_ATOMS: atom_id res chain seq x y z
N MET A 1 10.39 -28.55 -11.48
CA MET A 1 11.71 -28.68 -10.82
C MET A 1 11.66 -27.76 -9.61
N LEU A 2 11.63 -28.32 -8.41
CA LEU A 2 11.61 -27.54 -7.17
C LEU A 2 13.04 -27.04 -6.94
N ASN A 3 13.22 -25.73 -6.74
CA ASN A 3 14.52 -25.12 -6.46
C ASN A 3 15.09 -25.71 -5.16
N ASP A 4 16.17 -26.47 -5.30
CA ASP A 4 16.91 -27.18 -4.25
C ASP A 4 18.07 -26.32 -3.72
N GLU A 5 17.83 -25.02 -3.50
CA GLU A 5 18.84 -24.16 -2.84
C GLU A 5 18.77 -24.32 -1.31
N PRO A 6 19.91 -24.48 -0.62
CA PRO A 6 19.94 -24.51 0.84
C PRO A 6 19.55 -23.15 1.40
N ILE A 7 18.35 -23.07 1.98
CA ILE A 7 17.73 -21.83 2.44
C ILE A 7 18.37 -21.36 3.76
N GLN A 8 18.81 -20.10 3.80
CA GLN A 8 19.41 -19.45 4.95
C GLN A 8 18.44 -19.42 6.15
N SER A 9 18.97 -19.75 7.34
CA SER A 9 18.22 -19.69 8.60
C SER A 9 18.44 -18.33 9.23
N GLY A 10 17.36 -17.61 9.55
CA GLY A 10 17.40 -16.32 10.24
C GLY A 10 16.92 -16.44 11.69
N GLU A 11 17.19 -15.41 12.50
CA GLU A 11 16.61 -15.27 13.82
C GLU A 11 15.75 -14.01 13.86
N ILE A 12 14.43 -14.15 14.02
CA ILE A 12 13.54 -13.00 14.22
C ILE A 12 12.94 -13.07 15.61
N LEU A 13 12.98 -11.95 16.31
CA LEU A 13 12.20 -11.77 17.53
C LEU A 13 10.71 -11.70 17.15
N VAL A 14 9.94 -12.72 17.52
CA VAL A 14 8.50 -12.80 17.16
C VAL A 14 7.69 -11.85 18.04
N TYR A 15 7.99 -11.79 19.34
CA TYR A 15 7.48 -10.78 20.27
C TYR A 15 8.34 -10.74 21.54
N GLN A 16 8.52 -9.54 22.12
CA GLN A 16 9.28 -9.36 23.35
C GLN A 16 8.38 -9.59 24.57
N THR A 17 8.86 -10.40 25.50
CA THR A 17 8.20 -10.67 26.79
C THR A 17 8.89 -9.87 27.89
N GLU A 18 8.22 -9.62 29.02
CA GLU A 18 8.77 -8.83 30.15
C GLU A 18 10.10 -9.37 30.69
N ASP A 19 10.39 -10.67 30.47
CA ASP A 19 11.64 -11.35 30.83
C ASP A 19 12.73 -11.28 29.74
N GLY A 20 12.48 -10.64 28.59
CA GLY A 20 13.45 -10.43 27.51
C GLY A 20 13.91 -11.69 26.76
N ARG A 21 13.28 -12.85 27.00
CA ARG A 21 13.83 -14.18 26.63
C ARG A 21 13.23 -14.84 25.39
N THR A 22 12.30 -14.23 24.68
CA THR A 22 11.59 -14.95 23.60
C THR A 22 12.16 -14.62 22.21
N ARG A 23 13.46 -14.85 22.03
CA ARG A 23 14.11 -14.90 20.71
C ARG A 23 14.04 -16.33 20.20
N VAL A 24 13.28 -16.56 19.13
CA VAL A 24 13.07 -17.89 18.55
C VAL A 24 13.61 -17.87 17.13
N GLU A 25 14.46 -18.84 16.79
CA GLU A 25 14.95 -18.99 15.41
C GLU A 25 13.76 -19.25 14.47
N CYS A 26 13.71 -18.54 13.35
CA CYS A 26 12.63 -18.72 12.39
C CYS A 26 13.15 -18.54 10.97
N ARG A 27 12.59 -19.30 10.04
CA ARG A 27 12.99 -19.17 8.64
C ARG A 27 12.23 -18.00 8.03
N PHE A 28 12.94 -17.09 7.40
CA PHE A 28 12.33 -16.10 6.52
C PHE A 28 12.42 -16.62 5.08
N ALA A 29 11.28 -16.81 4.44
CA ALA A 29 11.21 -17.29 3.06
C ALA A 29 9.92 -16.80 2.41
N GLU A 30 10.01 -16.38 1.14
CA GLU A 30 8.88 -15.83 0.38
C GLU A 30 8.16 -14.68 1.12
N ASP A 31 8.95 -13.72 1.62
CA ASP A 31 8.46 -12.53 2.33
C ASP A 31 7.63 -12.81 3.60
N THR A 32 7.74 -14.01 4.17
CA THR A 32 7.04 -14.39 5.39
C THR A 32 7.86 -15.33 6.28
N ILE A 33 7.36 -15.51 7.50
CA ILE A 33 7.99 -16.33 8.53
C ILE A 33 7.45 -17.76 8.44
N TRP A 34 8.36 -18.72 8.50
CA TRP A 34 8.09 -20.14 8.54
C TRP A 34 8.73 -20.79 9.77
N MET A 35 7.93 -21.57 10.50
CA MET A 35 8.42 -22.33 11.66
C MET A 35 8.04 -23.80 11.57
N SER A 36 8.96 -24.66 12.01
CA SER A 36 8.62 -26.07 12.22
C SER A 36 7.66 -26.21 13.39
N GLN A 37 6.94 -27.32 13.44
CA GLN A 37 6.06 -27.64 14.56
C GLN A 37 6.73 -27.54 15.93
N GLY A 38 8.00 -27.98 16.02
CA GLY A 38 8.79 -27.93 17.25
C GLY A 38 9.05 -26.49 17.69
N LEU A 39 9.46 -25.62 16.75
CA LEU A 39 9.72 -24.21 17.03
C LEU A 39 8.45 -23.46 17.48
N ILE A 40 7.28 -23.80 16.93
CA ILE A 40 5.99 -23.24 17.37
C ILE A 40 5.67 -23.72 18.79
N ALA A 41 5.95 -24.99 19.09
CA ALA A 41 5.76 -25.55 20.42
C ALA A 41 6.66 -24.85 21.45
N ASP A 42 7.92 -24.58 21.09
CA ASP A 42 8.89 -23.86 21.93
C ASP A 42 8.45 -22.40 22.16
N LEU A 43 8.05 -21.69 21.08
CA LEU A 43 7.55 -20.32 21.13
C LEU A 43 6.40 -20.16 22.11
N PHE A 44 5.42 -21.07 22.06
CA PHE A 44 4.26 -21.02 22.93
C PHE A 44 4.39 -21.87 24.20
N GLN A 45 5.58 -22.42 24.49
CA GLN A 45 5.83 -23.31 25.64
C GLN A 45 4.73 -24.37 25.82
N THR A 46 4.52 -25.15 24.76
CA THR A 46 3.55 -26.26 24.72
C THR A 46 4.18 -27.47 24.03
N THR A 47 3.40 -28.54 23.82
CA THR A 47 3.90 -29.74 23.15
C THR A 47 3.64 -29.68 21.64
N PRO A 48 4.52 -30.25 20.79
CA PRO A 48 4.24 -30.39 19.36
C PRO A 48 2.88 -31.03 19.09
N GLN A 49 2.48 -32.05 19.86
CA GLN A 49 1.20 -32.72 19.73
C GLN A 49 0.01 -31.75 19.90
N ASN A 50 0.11 -30.82 20.84
CA ASN A 50 -0.90 -29.78 21.03
C ASN A 50 -0.95 -28.80 19.84
N ILE A 51 0.20 -28.49 19.24
CA ILE A 51 0.25 -27.71 17.98
C ILE A 51 -0.47 -28.46 16.84
N THR A 52 -0.25 -29.78 16.69
CA THR A 52 -0.99 -30.59 15.69
C THR A 52 -2.49 -30.48 15.90
N LEU A 53 -2.95 -30.56 17.15
CA LEU A 53 -4.37 -30.53 17.49
C LEU A 53 -4.98 -29.18 17.08
N HIS A 54 -4.31 -28.07 17.41
CA HIS A 54 -4.77 -26.73 17.02
C HIS A 54 -4.79 -26.55 15.50
N LEU A 55 -3.74 -26.97 14.78
CA LEU A 55 -3.70 -26.89 13.32
C LEU A 55 -4.81 -27.70 12.66
N LYS A 56 -5.09 -28.92 13.15
CA LYS A 56 -6.20 -29.74 12.65
C LYS A 56 -7.54 -29.04 12.85
N SER A 57 -7.79 -28.43 14.00
CA SER A 57 -9.01 -27.66 14.25
C SER A 57 -9.12 -26.48 13.28
N ILE A 58 -8.05 -25.67 13.16
CA ILE A 58 -8.02 -24.49 12.28
C ILE A 58 -8.37 -24.86 10.82
N TYR A 59 -7.85 -25.98 10.34
CA TYR A 59 -8.15 -26.47 8.99
C TYR A 59 -9.57 -27.04 8.87
N ALA A 60 -10.07 -27.71 9.90
CA ALA A 60 -11.45 -28.22 9.92
C ALA A 60 -12.48 -27.08 9.97
N ASP A 61 -12.17 -25.99 10.66
CA ASP A 61 -12.99 -24.79 10.77
C ASP A 61 -12.96 -23.92 9.49
N GLY A 62 -12.10 -24.28 8.52
CA GLY A 62 -11.97 -23.57 7.24
C GLY A 62 -11.27 -22.22 7.34
N GLU A 63 -10.65 -21.88 8.48
CA GLU A 63 -9.96 -20.60 8.67
C GLU A 63 -8.70 -20.50 7.82
N LEU A 64 -7.99 -21.61 7.61
CA LEU A 64 -6.79 -21.68 6.78
C LEU A 64 -6.84 -22.89 5.85
N ALA A 65 -6.17 -22.78 4.71
CA ALA A 65 -5.97 -23.89 3.78
C ALA A 65 -4.58 -24.54 3.98
N PRO A 66 -4.49 -25.87 4.16
CA PRO A 66 -3.21 -26.55 4.33
C PRO A 66 -2.22 -26.31 3.18
N SER A 67 -2.72 -26.28 1.93
CA SER A 67 -1.90 -26.09 0.74
C SER A 67 -1.20 -24.73 0.66
N ARG A 68 -1.68 -23.72 1.41
CA ARG A 68 -1.09 -22.36 1.47
C ARG A 68 -0.26 -22.12 2.73
N THR A 69 -0.47 -22.91 3.77
CA THR A 69 0.06 -22.64 5.12
C THR A 69 1.00 -23.72 5.63
N CYS A 70 1.19 -24.81 4.89
CA CYS A 70 2.12 -25.89 5.21
C CYS A 70 3.02 -26.19 4.02
N LYS A 71 4.33 -26.25 4.24
CA LYS A 71 5.33 -26.62 3.24
C LYS A 71 6.33 -27.63 3.79
N ASP A 72 6.76 -28.53 2.92
CA ASP A 72 7.79 -29.52 3.21
C ASP A 72 9.15 -28.92 2.86
N TYR A 73 10.04 -28.83 3.85
CA TYR A 73 11.43 -28.38 3.64
C TYR A 73 12.40 -29.51 3.97
N LEU A 74 13.46 -29.63 3.18
CA LEU A 74 14.58 -30.50 3.49
C LEU A 74 15.39 -29.90 4.64
N GLN A 75 15.59 -30.70 5.69
CA GLN A 75 16.47 -30.36 6.78
C GLN A 75 17.61 -31.37 6.82
N VAL A 76 18.84 -30.87 6.63
CA VAL A 76 20.06 -31.64 6.80
C VAL A 76 20.53 -31.44 8.24
N ARG A 77 20.69 -32.52 9.00
CA ARG A 77 21.33 -32.47 10.32
C ARG A 77 22.45 -33.51 10.41
N PRO A 78 23.56 -33.18 11.09
CA PRO A 78 24.58 -34.17 11.42
C PRO A 78 24.07 -35.06 12.58
N GLU A 79 23.94 -36.37 12.32
CA GLU A 79 23.71 -37.40 13.34
C GLU A 79 24.99 -38.25 13.44
N GLY A 80 25.84 -37.92 14.42
CA GLY A 80 27.17 -38.52 14.56
C GLY A 80 28.07 -38.16 13.38
N THR A 81 28.55 -39.16 12.64
CA THR A 81 29.39 -38.97 11.43
C THR A 81 28.59 -38.90 10.13
N ARG A 82 27.26 -39.02 10.17
CA ARG A 82 26.40 -39.06 8.97
C ARG A 82 25.59 -37.79 8.84
N GLN A 83 25.48 -37.28 7.61
CA GLN A 83 24.51 -36.25 7.26
C GLN A 83 23.18 -36.93 6.92
N VAL A 84 22.14 -36.65 7.69
CA VAL A 84 20.80 -37.20 7.47
C VAL A 84 19.88 -36.10 6.98
N GLN A 85 19.27 -36.32 5.82
CA GLN A 85 18.26 -35.43 5.24
C GLN A 85 16.87 -35.93 5.66
N ARG A 86 16.06 -35.04 6.25
CA ARG A 86 14.67 -35.33 6.59
C ARG A 86 13.77 -34.26 6.02
N VAL A 87 12.63 -34.67 5.47
CA VAL A 87 11.56 -33.74 5.11
C VAL A 87 10.84 -33.33 6.40
N VAL A 88 10.84 -32.04 6.69
CA VAL A 88 10.20 -31.46 7.87
C VAL A 88 9.14 -30.47 7.43
N LYS A 89 7.96 -30.55 8.04
CA LYS A 89 6.86 -29.61 7.80
C LYS A 89 7.12 -28.28 8.50
N TYR A 90 6.99 -27.20 7.75
CA TYR A 90 6.97 -25.84 8.25
C TYR A 90 5.61 -25.20 8.01
N TYR A 91 5.22 -24.31 8.91
CA TYR A 91 3.96 -23.59 8.90
C TYR A 91 4.21 -22.09 8.76
N SER A 92 3.37 -21.43 7.98
CA SER A 92 3.47 -19.98 7.70
C SER A 92 3.10 -19.13 8.91
N LEU A 93 3.41 -17.82 8.83
CA LEU A 93 3.04 -16.84 9.84
C LEU A 93 1.55 -16.89 10.20
N ASP A 94 0.66 -17.03 9.22
CA ASP A 94 -0.79 -17.10 9.46
C ASP A 94 -1.16 -18.29 10.37
N ALA A 95 -0.55 -19.46 10.13
CA ALA A 95 -0.74 -20.63 10.97
C ALA A 95 -0.15 -20.43 12.38
N ILE A 96 1.03 -19.81 12.48
CA ILE A 96 1.68 -19.50 13.76
C ILE A 96 0.79 -18.57 14.60
N LEU A 97 0.27 -17.49 14.00
CA LEU A 97 -0.62 -16.54 14.66
C LEU A 97 -1.94 -17.21 15.08
N ALA A 98 -2.58 -17.96 14.18
CA ALA A 98 -3.84 -18.65 14.45
C ALA A 98 -3.73 -19.68 15.59
N VAL A 99 -2.59 -20.36 15.69
CA VAL A 99 -2.26 -21.24 16.81
C VAL A 99 -2.04 -20.43 18.09
N GLY A 100 -1.27 -19.33 18.04
CA GLY A 100 -1.01 -18.46 19.19
C GLY A 100 -2.27 -17.92 19.88
N TYR A 101 -3.32 -17.63 19.12
CA TYR A 101 -4.62 -17.24 19.67
C TYR A 101 -5.36 -18.37 20.40
N ARG A 102 -5.07 -19.64 20.09
CA ARG A 102 -5.76 -20.82 20.64
C ARG A 102 -4.99 -21.52 21.75
N VAL A 103 -3.66 -21.41 21.77
CA VAL A 103 -2.83 -22.09 22.77
C VAL A 103 -3.13 -21.56 24.18
N ARG A 104 -3.42 -22.49 25.08
CA ARG A 104 -3.63 -22.23 26.51
C ARG A 104 -2.34 -22.47 27.29
N SER A 105 -1.40 -21.53 27.17
CA SER A 105 -0.15 -21.52 27.94
C SER A 105 0.14 -20.11 28.47
N PRO A 106 1.03 -19.96 29.46
CA PRO A 106 1.49 -18.63 29.92
C PRO A 106 2.02 -17.78 28.75
N ARG A 107 2.79 -18.36 27.83
CA ARG A 107 3.28 -17.67 26.62
C ARG A 107 2.15 -17.32 25.65
N GLY A 108 1.15 -18.20 25.46
CA GLY A 108 -0.03 -17.88 24.67
C GLY A 108 -0.85 -16.71 25.24
N VAL A 109 -0.96 -16.60 26.57
CA VAL A 109 -1.58 -15.44 27.23
C VAL A 109 -0.78 -14.16 26.98
N GLN A 110 0.54 -14.21 27.11
CA GLN A 110 1.43 -13.07 26.83
C GLN A 110 1.33 -12.63 25.36
N PHE A 111 1.39 -13.58 24.43
CA PHE A 111 1.21 -13.32 22.99
C PHE A 111 -0.11 -12.61 22.71
N ARG A 112 -1.23 -13.07 23.28
CA ARG A 112 -2.53 -12.41 23.08
C ARG A 112 -2.58 -11.01 23.67
N ARG A 113 -1.95 -10.78 24.84
CA ARG A 113 -1.84 -9.42 25.42
C ARG A 113 -1.06 -8.50 24.49
N TRP A 114 0.11 -8.93 24.04
CA TRP A 114 0.95 -8.20 23.09
C TRP A 114 0.19 -7.90 21.78
N ALA A 115 -0.43 -8.91 21.17
CA ALA A 115 -1.16 -8.74 19.91
C ALA A 115 -2.36 -7.77 20.07
N THR A 116 -3.06 -7.85 21.21
CA THR A 116 -4.16 -6.92 21.54
C THR A 116 -3.63 -5.50 21.71
N GLU A 117 -2.47 -5.32 22.33
CA GLU A 117 -1.85 -4.01 22.51
C GLU A 117 -1.44 -3.40 21.17
N ARG A 118 -0.79 -4.17 20.28
CA ARG A 118 -0.42 -3.73 18.93
C ARG A 118 -1.66 -3.37 18.09
N LEU A 119 -2.71 -4.20 18.15
CA LEU A 119 -3.97 -3.92 17.46
C LEU A 119 -4.64 -2.65 18.01
N ARG A 120 -4.67 -2.49 19.33
CA ARG A 120 -5.20 -1.28 19.98
C ARG A 120 -4.42 -0.03 19.57
N GLU A 121 -3.10 -0.12 19.55
CA GLU A 121 -2.26 0.99 19.11
C GLU A 121 -2.57 1.39 17.68
N TYR A 122 -2.65 0.43 16.76
CA TYR A 122 -3.04 0.67 15.38
C TYR A 122 -4.43 1.31 15.28
N LEU A 123 -5.43 0.81 16.00
CA LEU A 123 -6.79 1.33 15.98
C LEU A 123 -6.90 2.76 16.56
N VAL A 124 -6.08 3.11 17.55
CA VAL A 124 -6.12 4.43 18.21
C VAL A 124 -5.23 5.46 17.50
N LYS A 125 -3.99 5.09 17.15
CA LYS A 125 -2.99 6.01 16.56
C LYS A 125 -2.98 5.99 15.03
N GLY A 126 -3.46 4.92 14.41
CA GLY A 126 -3.38 4.67 12.97
C GLY A 126 -2.09 3.99 12.50
N PHE A 127 -1.19 3.62 13.41
CA PHE A 127 0.07 2.90 13.11
C PHE A 127 0.54 2.05 14.30
N THR A 128 1.38 1.05 14.04
CA THR A 128 2.18 0.34 15.04
C THR A 128 3.57 0.11 14.46
N MET A 129 4.61 0.16 15.29
CA MET A 129 6.00 0.06 14.85
C MET A 129 6.82 -0.80 15.82
N ASP A 130 7.89 -1.37 15.29
CA ASP A 130 8.94 -2.04 16.06
C ASP A 130 10.20 -1.17 15.98
N ASP A 131 10.31 -0.19 16.89
CA ASP A 131 11.40 0.78 16.90
C ASP A 131 12.78 0.15 17.09
N GLU A 132 12.86 -0.97 17.83
CA GLU A 132 14.12 -1.66 18.08
C GLU A 132 14.63 -2.33 16.81
N ARG A 133 13.75 -3.03 16.08
CA ARG A 133 14.10 -3.62 14.78
C ARG A 133 14.40 -2.55 13.72
N LEU A 134 13.65 -1.46 13.68
CA LEU A 134 13.90 -0.37 12.72
C LEU A 134 15.18 0.41 13.00
N ARG A 135 15.66 0.42 14.26
CA ARG A 135 16.92 1.06 14.66
C ARG A 135 18.14 0.17 14.39
N ASN A 136 17.95 -1.14 14.40
CA ASN A 136 19.02 -2.12 14.25
C ASN A 136 18.81 -2.88 12.93
N PRO A 137 19.38 -2.40 11.81
CA PRO A 137 19.19 -3.05 10.52
C PRO A 137 19.64 -4.51 10.56
N PRO A 138 19.00 -5.40 9.78
CA PRO A 138 19.41 -6.79 9.68
C PRO A 138 20.89 -6.90 9.29
N VAL A 139 21.60 -7.88 9.87
CA VAL A 139 22.99 -8.16 9.49
C VAL A 139 23.00 -8.78 8.09
N ASP A 140 23.97 -8.39 7.25
CA ASP A 140 24.17 -8.99 5.93
C ASP A 140 24.21 -10.53 6.01
N GLY A 141 23.38 -11.20 5.21
CA GLY A 141 23.26 -12.66 5.21
C GLY A 141 22.29 -13.26 6.25
N SER A 142 21.58 -12.44 7.03
CA SER A 142 20.56 -12.92 7.99
C SER A 142 19.25 -13.41 7.33
N GLY A 143 19.05 -13.12 6.04
CA GLY A 143 17.84 -13.48 5.30
C GLY A 143 16.58 -12.67 5.69
N ILE A 144 16.70 -11.68 6.58
CA ILE A 144 15.60 -10.81 7.02
C ILE A 144 15.61 -9.54 6.17
N PRO A 145 14.52 -9.17 5.48
CA PRO A 145 14.47 -7.94 4.71
C PRO A 145 14.47 -6.71 5.62
N ASP A 146 15.15 -5.66 5.16
CA ASP A 146 15.05 -4.33 5.76
C ASP A 146 13.91 -3.54 5.08
N TYR A 147 12.89 -3.19 5.87
CA TYR A 147 11.73 -2.42 5.41
C TYR A 147 11.82 -0.93 5.80
N PHE A 148 12.96 -0.46 6.31
CA PHE A 148 13.13 0.93 6.76
C PHE A 148 12.93 1.93 5.61
N ASP A 149 13.49 1.66 4.43
CA ASP A 149 13.31 2.52 3.26
C ASP A 149 11.87 2.55 2.75
N GLU A 150 11.15 1.41 2.80
CA GLU A 150 9.73 1.36 2.47
C GLU A 150 8.89 2.19 3.46
N LEU A 151 9.18 2.10 4.76
CA LEU A 151 8.54 2.91 5.78
C LEU A 151 8.78 4.41 5.55
N LEU A 152 10.02 4.81 5.24
CA LEU A 152 10.36 6.19 4.90
C LEU A 152 9.61 6.66 3.66
N ALA A 153 9.51 5.83 2.62
CA ALA A 153 8.75 6.15 1.41
C ALA A 153 7.25 6.37 1.73
N ARG A 154 6.63 5.50 2.54
CA ARG A 154 5.25 5.66 3.00
C ARG A 154 5.06 6.95 3.82
N ILE A 155 5.98 7.27 4.72
CA ILE A 155 5.94 8.52 5.50
C ILE A 155 6.04 9.74 4.58
N ARG A 156 6.93 9.72 3.58
CA ARG A 156 7.07 10.79 2.58
C ARG A 156 5.77 10.99 1.79
N ASP A 157 5.14 9.91 1.33
CA ASP A 157 3.87 10.01 0.62
C ASP A 157 2.73 10.54 1.52
N ILE A 158 2.66 10.09 2.77
CA ILE A 158 1.70 10.63 3.76
C ILE A 158 1.94 12.12 4.00
N ARG A 159 3.20 12.56 4.15
CA ARG A 159 3.57 13.98 4.34
C ARG A 159 3.21 14.83 3.12
N ALA A 160 3.42 14.29 1.92
CA ALA A 160 3.17 14.97 0.66
C ALA A 160 1.73 14.82 0.14
N SER A 161 0.86 14.12 0.88
CA SER A 161 -0.58 14.25 0.70
C SER A 161 -0.96 15.73 0.76
N GLU A 162 -1.65 16.24 -0.28
CA GLU A 162 -2.01 17.65 -0.41
C GLU A 162 -2.66 18.21 0.86
N ARG A 163 -3.48 17.40 1.55
CA ARG A 163 -4.11 17.80 2.82
C ARG A 163 -3.08 17.98 3.95
N ARG A 164 -2.11 17.08 4.09
CA ARG A 164 -1.08 17.15 5.14
C ARG A 164 -0.05 18.23 4.84
N MET A 165 0.37 18.35 3.58
CA MET A 165 1.15 19.48 3.09
C MET A 165 0.42 20.78 3.41
N TYR A 166 -0.82 20.94 2.96
CA TYR A 166 -1.59 22.16 3.21
C TYR A 166 -1.71 22.50 4.70
N LEU A 167 -2.00 21.51 5.56
CA LEU A 167 -2.07 21.73 7.01
C LEU A 167 -0.71 22.17 7.59
N ARG A 168 0.39 21.51 7.23
CA ARG A 168 1.73 21.86 7.75
C ARG A 168 2.24 23.18 7.21
N VAL A 169 2.11 23.41 5.91
CA VAL A 169 2.44 24.68 5.28
C VAL A 169 1.63 25.81 5.92
N ARG A 170 0.32 25.60 6.16
CA ARG A 170 -0.53 26.56 6.87
C ARG A 170 -0.11 26.79 8.31
N GLU A 171 0.27 25.76 9.06
CA GLU A 171 0.78 25.91 10.44
C GLU A 171 2.08 26.73 10.48
N ILE A 172 3.02 26.48 9.57
CA ILE A 172 4.29 27.21 9.50
C ILE A 172 4.03 28.67 9.08
N PHE A 173 3.19 28.88 8.07
CA PHE A 173 2.91 30.23 7.58
C PHE A 173 1.94 31.01 8.44
N ALA A 174 1.14 30.36 9.30
CA ALA A 174 0.39 31.03 10.35
C ALA A 174 1.29 31.73 11.38
N LEU A 175 2.59 31.39 11.43
CA LEU A 175 3.59 32.10 12.22
C LEU A 175 4.11 33.36 11.51
N ALA A 176 3.79 33.58 10.24
CA ALA A 176 4.13 34.80 9.53
C ALA A 176 3.35 35.98 10.11
N ALA A 177 4.01 37.12 10.27
CA ALA A 177 3.44 38.28 10.97
C ALA A 177 2.19 38.84 10.28
N ASP A 178 2.10 38.68 8.95
CA ASP A 178 1.00 39.16 8.13
C ASP A 178 0.00 38.08 7.74
N TYR A 179 0.07 36.85 8.28
CA TYR A 179 -0.84 35.78 7.87
C TYR A 179 -2.30 36.02 8.30
N ASP A 180 -3.23 35.87 7.35
CA ASP A 180 -4.67 35.81 7.61
C ASP A 180 -5.31 34.84 6.60
N ALA A 181 -5.98 33.80 7.10
CA ALA A 181 -6.57 32.74 6.30
C ALA A 181 -7.71 33.22 5.37
N THR A 182 -8.32 34.37 5.66
CA THR A 182 -9.49 34.90 4.93
C THR A 182 -9.10 35.86 3.80
N ARG A 183 -7.85 36.33 3.77
CA ARG A 183 -7.38 37.27 2.74
C ARG A 183 -7.14 36.58 1.40
N LYS A 184 -7.54 37.26 0.33
CA LYS A 184 -7.29 36.82 -1.06
C LYS A 184 -5.80 36.60 -1.34
N ASP A 185 -4.94 37.45 -0.78
CA ASP A 185 -3.49 37.40 -0.97
C ASP A 185 -2.90 36.10 -0.41
N THR A 186 -3.40 35.63 0.74
CA THR A 186 -2.99 34.36 1.34
C THR A 186 -3.36 33.17 0.44
N VAL A 187 -4.58 33.17 -0.11
CA VAL A 187 -5.03 32.12 -1.05
C VAL A 187 -4.19 32.14 -2.33
N ALA A 188 -3.89 33.32 -2.87
CA ALA A 188 -3.04 33.47 -4.05
C ALA A 188 -1.62 32.94 -3.79
N PHE A 189 -1.05 33.27 -2.63
CA PHE A 189 0.26 32.78 -2.20
C PHE A 189 0.32 31.24 -2.14
N PHE A 190 -0.68 30.56 -1.55
CA PHE A 190 -0.70 29.10 -1.52
C PHE A 190 -0.74 28.48 -2.94
N LYS A 191 -1.48 29.10 -3.87
CA LYS A 191 -1.50 28.66 -5.28
C LYS A 191 -0.13 28.82 -5.95
N ILE A 192 0.58 29.91 -5.66
CA ILE A 192 1.94 30.15 -6.16
C ILE A 192 2.90 29.08 -5.65
N ILE A 193 2.90 28.81 -4.35
CA ILE A 193 3.73 27.77 -3.73
C ILE A 193 3.43 26.40 -4.34
N GLN A 194 2.15 26.03 -4.48
CA GLN A 194 1.75 24.77 -5.09
C GLN A 194 2.26 24.65 -6.54
N ASN A 195 2.08 25.68 -7.36
CA ASN A 195 2.56 25.66 -8.75
C ASN A 195 4.09 25.60 -8.85
N LYS A 196 4.83 26.30 -8.00
CA LYS A 196 6.30 26.21 -7.94
C LYS A 196 6.76 24.79 -7.60
N LEU A 197 6.10 24.13 -6.64
CA LEU A 197 6.42 22.74 -6.26
C LEU A 197 6.09 21.73 -7.37
N HIS A 198 4.92 21.85 -8.04
CA HIS A 198 4.59 21.00 -9.20
C HIS A 198 5.57 21.22 -10.35
N PHE A 199 5.92 22.48 -10.64
CA PHE A 199 6.86 22.80 -11.70
C PHE A 199 8.25 22.25 -11.42
N ALA A 200 8.74 22.35 -10.18
CA ALA A 200 10.02 21.78 -9.79
C ALA A 200 10.10 20.25 -9.93
N ALA A 201 8.96 19.55 -9.87
CA ALA A 201 8.89 18.10 -10.04
C ALA A 201 8.60 17.66 -11.49
N THR A 202 7.91 18.47 -12.29
CA THR A 202 7.35 18.05 -13.59
C THR A 202 7.72 18.92 -14.78
N GLY A 203 8.29 20.10 -14.54
CA GLY A 203 8.46 21.16 -15.54
C GLY A 203 7.14 21.81 -15.99
N LYS A 204 6.02 21.53 -15.31
CA LYS A 204 4.69 22.08 -15.62
C LYS A 204 3.98 22.57 -14.36
N THR A 205 3.19 23.62 -14.50
CA THR A 205 2.20 23.99 -13.48
C THR A 205 1.10 22.94 -13.38
N ALA A 206 0.30 22.97 -12.31
CA ALA A 206 -0.83 22.05 -12.16
C ALA A 206 -1.82 22.14 -13.34
N SER A 207 -2.11 23.36 -13.81
CA SER A 207 -2.98 23.60 -14.97
C SER A 207 -2.41 23.04 -16.26
N GLU A 208 -1.13 23.27 -16.55
CA GLU A 208 -0.45 22.74 -17.75
C GLU A 208 -0.31 21.21 -17.73
N LEU A 209 -0.17 20.63 -16.54
CA LEU A 209 -0.15 19.19 -16.34
C LEU A 209 -1.50 18.58 -16.70
N ILE A 210 -2.60 19.12 -16.15
CA ILE A 210 -3.96 18.66 -16.42
C ILE A 210 -4.28 18.83 -17.91
N ALA A 211 -4.12 20.04 -18.46
CA ALA A 211 -4.41 20.32 -19.86
C ALA A 211 -3.58 19.46 -20.83
N GLY A 212 -2.33 19.16 -20.47
CA GLY A 212 -1.44 18.37 -21.31
C GLY A 212 -1.55 16.85 -21.14
N ARG A 213 -2.31 16.32 -20.17
CA ARG A 213 -2.42 14.87 -19.90
C ARG A 213 -3.84 14.34 -19.84
N ALA A 214 -4.84 15.19 -19.64
CA ALA A 214 -6.24 14.80 -19.74
C ALA A 214 -6.57 14.50 -21.20
N ASP A 215 -6.79 13.21 -21.50
CA ASP A 215 -7.03 12.71 -22.85
C ASP A 215 -7.96 11.49 -22.80
N HIS A 216 -9.19 11.65 -23.29
CA HIS A 216 -10.23 10.63 -23.33
C HIS A 216 -9.87 9.42 -24.17
N THR A 217 -8.89 9.52 -25.08
CA THR A 217 -8.43 8.39 -25.89
C THR A 217 -7.50 7.48 -25.11
N SER A 218 -6.75 8.04 -24.16
CA SER A 218 -5.89 7.28 -23.24
C SER A 218 -6.70 6.41 -22.26
N PRO A 219 -6.12 5.31 -21.74
CA PRO A 219 -6.71 4.54 -20.64
C PRO A 219 -6.95 5.45 -19.44
N ASN A 220 -8.14 5.37 -18.83
CA ASN A 220 -8.52 6.16 -17.65
C ASN A 220 -8.25 7.67 -17.78
N MET A 221 -8.33 8.21 -19.00
CA MET A 221 -8.03 9.61 -19.34
C MET A 221 -6.59 10.07 -19.10
N GLY A 222 -5.63 9.15 -18.98
CA GLY A 222 -4.26 9.48 -18.61
C GLY A 222 -4.05 9.66 -17.10
N LEU A 223 -5.08 9.44 -16.26
CA LEU A 223 -4.90 9.37 -14.82
C LEU A 223 -4.14 8.09 -14.46
N LEU A 224 -3.23 8.22 -13.50
CA LEU A 224 -2.44 7.13 -12.92
C LEU A 224 -2.93 6.75 -11.52
N THR A 225 -3.58 7.67 -10.82
CA THR A 225 -4.19 7.43 -9.50
C THR A 225 -5.55 8.13 -9.39
N TRP A 226 -6.51 7.54 -8.67
CA TRP A 226 -7.82 8.15 -8.35
C TRP A 226 -8.46 7.46 -7.16
N LYS A 227 -9.55 8.03 -6.62
CA LYS A 227 -10.26 7.45 -5.48
C LYS A 227 -11.39 6.52 -5.93
N GLY A 228 -11.40 5.29 -5.40
CA GLY A 228 -12.45 4.30 -5.63
C GLY A 228 -12.24 3.45 -6.88
N GLY A 229 -13.26 2.67 -7.28
CA GLY A 229 -13.12 1.66 -8.34
C GLY A 229 -13.10 2.20 -9.78
N SER A 230 -13.41 3.48 -10.01
CA SER A 230 -13.49 4.05 -11.36
C SER A 230 -13.26 5.56 -11.35
N VAL A 231 -12.64 6.09 -12.41
CA VAL A 231 -12.45 7.54 -12.61
C VAL A 231 -13.77 8.30 -12.57
N ARG A 232 -13.82 9.35 -11.75
CA ARG A 232 -14.94 10.29 -11.60
C ARG A 232 -14.57 11.66 -12.14
N LYS A 233 -15.59 12.48 -12.42
CA LYS A 233 -15.38 13.87 -12.87
C LYS A 233 -14.55 14.70 -11.89
N ALA A 234 -14.68 14.47 -10.58
CA ALA A 234 -13.87 15.17 -9.58
C ALA A 234 -12.39 14.76 -9.58
N ASP A 235 -12.04 13.60 -10.14
CA ASP A 235 -10.66 13.12 -10.19
C ASP A 235 -9.87 13.78 -11.32
N VAL A 236 -10.53 14.19 -12.41
CA VAL A 236 -9.85 14.71 -13.62
C VAL A 236 -9.32 16.13 -13.46
N THR A 237 -9.75 16.85 -12.42
CA THR A 237 -9.28 18.21 -12.08
C THR A 237 -8.15 18.20 -11.05
N VAL A 238 -7.70 17.02 -10.59
CA VAL A 238 -6.64 16.89 -9.59
C VAL A 238 -5.32 16.60 -10.30
N ALA A 239 -4.42 17.57 -10.34
CA ALA A 239 -3.12 17.45 -11.03
C ALA A 239 -2.29 16.25 -10.54
N LYS A 240 -2.31 15.97 -9.22
CA LYS A 240 -1.59 14.82 -8.63
C LYS A 240 -1.98 13.48 -9.29
N ASN A 241 -3.23 13.34 -9.73
CA ASN A 241 -3.73 12.10 -10.33
C ASN A 241 -3.06 11.77 -11.67
N TYR A 242 -2.44 12.75 -12.33
CA TYR A 242 -1.74 12.58 -13.61
C TYR A 242 -0.23 12.40 -13.45
N LEU A 243 0.33 12.50 -12.24
CA LEU A 243 1.76 12.41 -12.01
C LEU A 243 2.27 10.98 -12.15
N ARG A 244 3.40 10.82 -12.84
CA ARG A 244 4.13 9.56 -12.94
C ARG A 244 4.81 9.22 -11.60
N GLU A 245 5.17 7.97 -11.42
CA GLU A 245 5.80 7.50 -10.17
C GLU A 245 7.07 8.31 -9.80
N GLU A 246 7.95 8.55 -10.77
CA GLU A 246 9.14 9.39 -10.58
C GLU A 246 8.79 10.82 -10.18
N GLU A 247 7.77 11.41 -10.81
CA GLU A 247 7.32 12.78 -10.54
C GLU A 247 6.66 12.91 -9.16
N ILE A 248 5.89 11.90 -8.73
CA ILE A 248 5.33 11.84 -7.38
C ILE A 248 6.45 11.72 -6.36
N SER A 249 7.43 10.84 -6.61
CA SER A 249 8.59 10.66 -5.72
C SER A 249 9.37 11.96 -5.56
N GLU A 250 9.67 12.65 -6.68
CA GLU A 250 10.35 13.93 -6.68
C GLU A 250 9.54 15.02 -5.97
N LEU A 251 8.25 15.15 -6.27
CA LEU A 251 7.36 16.09 -5.58
C LEU A 251 7.35 15.84 -4.07
N ASN A 252 7.19 14.58 -3.65
CA ASN A 252 7.15 14.19 -2.25
C ASN A 252 8.47 14.52 -1.52
N ARG A 253 9.61 14.36 -2.22
CA ARG A 253 10.94 14.71 -1.70
C ARG A 253 11.11 16.22 -1.52
N ILE A 254 10.76 17.01 -2.53
CA ILE A 254 10.84 18.49 -2.47
C ILE A 254 9.97 19.02 -1.34
N VAL A 255 8.72 18.57 -1.27
CA VAL A 255 7.76 19.01 -0.25
C VAL A 255 8.27 18.71 1.16
N THR A 256 8.82 17.50 1.37
CA THR A 256 9.38 17.12 2.67
C THR A 256 10.55 18.02 3.07
N MET A 257 11.53 18.21 2.17
CA MET A 257 12.70 19.04 2.44
C MET A 257 12.33 20.51 2.68
N TRP A 258 11.37 21.04 1.90
CA TRP A 258 10.85 22.40 2.07
C TRP A 258 10.17 22.59 3.42
N LEU A 259 9.34 21.62 3.83
CA LEU A 259 8.65 21.66 5.13
C LEU A 259 9.65 21.65 6.30
N ASP A 260 10.67 20.78 6.25
CA ASP A 260 11.69 20.71 7.28
C ASP A 260 12.51 22.03 7.34
N PHE A 261 12.86 22.60 6.18
CA PHE A 261 13.51 23.92 6.10
C PHE A 261 12.63 25.03 6.70
N ALA A 262 11.36 25.07 6.32
CA ALA A 262 10.43 26.10 6.78
C ALA A 262 10.15 25.97 8.29
N GLU A 263 10.07 24.74 8.82
CA GLU A 263 9.96 24.50 10.26
C GLU A 263 11.19 25.01 11.02
N ASP A 264 12.41 24.73 10.55
CA ASP A 264 13.64 25.24 11.16
C ASP A 264 13.67 26.79 11.16
N GLN A 265 13.34 27.43 10.05
CA GLN A 265 13.28 28.89 9.97
C GLN A 265 12.27 29.48 10.96
N ALA A 266 11.10 28.86 11.09
CA ALA A 266 10.06 29.27 12.03
C ALA A 266 10.50 29.08 13.50
N ARG A 267 11.13 27.95 13.83
CA ARG A 267 11.65 27.66 15.19
C ARG A 267 12.73 28.65 15.63
N ARG A 268 13.54 29.16 14.69
CA ARG A 268 14.55 30.19 14.95
C ARG A 268 13.97 31.59 15.22
N ARG A 269 12.65 31.71 15.33
CA ARG A 269 11.91 32.94 15.69
C ARG A 269 12.29 34.16 14.85
N LYS A 270 12.65 33.94 13.59
CA LYS A 270 12.73 35.05 12.63
C LYS A 270 11.30 35.47 12.31
N GLN A 271 10.96 36.75 12.47
CA GLN A 271 9.74 37.26 11.85
C GLN A 271 9.92 37.14 10.34
N VAL A 272 9.00 36.44 9.69
CA VAL A 272 8.98 36.22 8.25
C VAL A 272 7.60 36.64 7.76
N PHE A 273 7.53 37.38 6.66
CA PHE A 273 6.27 37.71 5.98
C PHE A 273 5.95 36.67 4.90
N LEU A 274 4.70 36.59 4.44
CA LEU A 274 4.32 35.65 3.37
C LEU A 274 5.17 35.81 2.10
N ARG A 275 5.51 37.04 1.70
CA ARG A 275 6.37 37.30 0.54
C ARG A 275 7.79 36.77 0.71
N ASP A 276 8.34 36.81 1.92
CA ASP A 276 9.67 36.29 2.20
C ASP A 276 9.70 34.77 2.00
N TRP A 277 8.59 34.07 2.29
CA TRP A 277 8.47 32.63 2.05
C TRP A 277 8.48 32.27 0.57
N GLU A 278 7.93 33.12 -0.30
CA GLU A 278 8.03 32.92 -1.74
C GLU A 278 9.48 33.05 -2.23
N SER A 279 10.19 34.10 -1.82
CA SER A 279 11.62 34.28 -2.15
C SER A 279 12.48 33.13 -1.63
N ARG A 280 12.22 32.69 -0.39
CA ARG A 280 12.92 31.57 0.23
C ARG A 280 12.65 30.25 -0.49
N LEU A 281 11.44 30.02 -1.00
CA LEU A 281 11.16 28.83 -1.81
C LEU A 281 11.96 28.87 -3.11
N ASP A 282 12.05 30.02 -3.77
CA ASP A 282 12.84 30.17 -4.99
C ASP A 282 14.33 29.93 -4.75
N GLU A 283 14.89 30.49 -3.68
CA GLU A 283 16.26 30.24 -3.24
C GLU A 283 16.48 28.76 -2.90
N PHE A 284 15.56 28.16 -2.15
CA PHE A 284 15.62 26.75 -1.77
C PHE A 284 15.61 25.84 -3.01
N LEU A 285 14.73 26.09 -3.97
CA LEU A 285 14.65 25.31 -5.21
C LEU A 285 15.93 25.46 -6.03
N ARG A 286 16.44 26.70 -6.21
CA ARG A 286 17.71 26.95 -6.92
C ARG A 286 18.89 26.27 -6.23
N PHE A 287 18.97 26.36 -4.91
CA PHE A 287 20.05 25.74 -4.12
C PHE A 287 20.08 24.22 -4.27
N ASN A 288 18.93 23.59 -4.53
CA ASN A 288 18.83 22.16 -4.76
C ASN A 288 18.87 21.78 -6.26
N ASP A 289 19.38 22.67 -7.12
CA ASP A 289 19.48 22.48 -8.58
C ASP A 289 18.13 22.18 -9.27
N ARG A 290 17.04 22.76 -8.74
CA ARG A 290 15.69 22.58 -9.30
C ARG A 290 15.25 23.79 -10.11
N SER A 291 14.46 23.50 -11.14
CA SER A 291 13.85 24.53 -11.98
C SER A 291 12.82 25.33 -11.17
N VAL A 292 12.91 26.66 -11.26
CA VAL A 292 11.99 27.58 -10.57
C VAL A 292 11.02 28.17 -11.57
N LEU A 293 9.73 28.10 -11.24
CA LEU A 293 8.70 28.77 -12.00
C LEU A 293 8.83 30.30 -11.80
N THR A 294 9.11 31.02 -12.90
CA THR A 294 9.30 32.49 -12.92
C THR A 294 8.09 33.27 -13.41
N ASN A 295 7.06 32.58 -13.93
CA ASN A 295 5.82 33.18 -14.44
C ASN A 295 4.59 32.41 -13.93
N ALA A 296 3.39 32.77 -14.37
CA ALA A 296 2.14 32.12 -13.94
C ALA A 296 1.84 30.78 -14.66
N GLY A 297 2.73 30.32 -15.55
CA GLY A 297 2.43 29.28 -16.53
C GLY A 297 1.72 29.83 -17.77
N SER A 298 1.46 28.94 -18.73
CA SER A 298 0.82 29.26 -20.02
C SER A 298 -0.67 28.91 -20.07
N VAL A 299 -1.18 28.13 -19.12
CA VAL A 299 -2.57 27.64 -19.10
C VAL A 299 -3.29 28.09 -17.83
N SER A 300 -4.48 28.67 -17.98
CA SER A 300 -5.29 29.07 -16.83
C SER A 300 -5.94 27.87 -16.15
N THR A 301 -6.22 27.95 -14.85
CA THR A 301 -6.94 26.89 -14.14
C THR A 301 -8.33 26.64 -14.73
N ALA A 302 -9.02 27.69 -15.19
CA ALA A 302 -10.34 27.55 -15.79
C ALA A 302 -10.29 26.76 -17.10
N ASP A 303 -9.32 27.08 -17.97
CA ASP A 303 -9.17 26.40 -19.26
C ASP A 303 -8.74 24.94 -19.07
N ALA A 304 -7.81 24.68 -18.14
CA ALA A 304 -7.37 23.32 -17.82
C ALA A 304 -8.51 22.46 -17.27
N HIS A 305 -9.36 23.02 -16.40
CA HIS A 305 -10.52 22.30 -15.87
C HIS A 305 -11.57 22.07 -16.95
N ALA A 306 -11.89 23.08 -17.76
CA ALA A 306 -12.84 22.94 -18.86
C ALA A 306 -12.39 21.82 -19.82
N HIS A 307 -11.12 21.86 -20.24
CA HIS A 307 -10.52 20.80 -21.07
C HIS A 307 -10.68 19.41 -20.44
N ALA A 308 -10.28 19.24 -19.18
CA ALA A 308 -10.39 17.95 -18.50
C ALA A 308 -11.84 17.46 -18.34
N GLU A 309 -12.78 18.37 -18.10
CA GLU A 309 -14.20 18.04 -17.98
C GLU A 309 -14.82 17.63 -19.34
N ASP A 310 -14.42 18.29 -20.43
CA ASP A 310 -14.87 17.96 -21.79
C ASP A 310 -14.32 16.59 -22.23
N GLU A 311 -13.03 16.35 -21.98
CA GLU A 311 -12.40 15.04 -22.16
C GLU A 311 -13.12 13.96 -21.32
N TYR A 312 -13.56 14.29 -20.10
CA TYR A 312 -14.30 13.36 -19.25
C TYR A 312 -15.67 13.01 -19.83
N ALA A 313 -16.37 13.97 -20.43
CA ALA A 313 -17.65 13.71 -21.06
C ALA A 313 -17.49 12.69 -22.21
N LEU A 314 -16.48 12.86 -23.05
CA LEU A 314 -16.16 11.93 -24.14
C LEU A 314 -15.75 10.54 -23.61
N PHE A 315 -14.88 10.50 -22.59
CA PHE A 315 -14.46 9.27 -21.94
C PHE A 315 -15.63 8.51 -21.31
N ALA A 316 -16.54 9.22 -20.65
CA ALA A 316 -17.70 8.62 -19.99
C ALA A 316 -18.66 7.97 -21.00
N VAL A 317 -18.85 8.58 -22.18
CA VAL A 317 -19.64 7.98 -23.28
C VAL A 317 -18.96 6.71 -23.79
N ARG A 318 -17.66 6.77 -24.10
CA ARG A 318 -16.88 5.60 -24.55
C ARG A 318 -16.94 4.45 -23.54
N ARG A 319 -16.73 4.76 -22.26
CA ARG A 319 -16.76 3.77 -21.17
C ARG A 319 -18.14 3.14 -21.01
N ARG A 320 -19.22 3.95 -21.11
CA ARG A 320 -20.59 3.43 -21.05
C ARG A 320 -20.86 2.44 -22.19
N ALA A 321 -20.50 2.80 -23.42
CA ALA A 321 -20.68 1.93 -24.58
C ALA A 321 -19.91 0.60 -24.43
N LEU A 322 -18.70 0.64 -23.87
CA LEU A 322 -17.92 -0.56 -23.59
C LEU A 322 -18.58 -1.46 -22.54
N LEU A 323 -19.03 -0.88 -21.41
CA LEU A 323 -19.73 -1.62 -20.35
C LEU A 323 -21.06 -2.21 -20.83
N GLU A 324 -21.80 -1.48 -21.68
CA GLU A 324 -23.03 -1.99 -22.30
C GLU A 324 -22.74 -3.18 -23.21
N ALA A 325 -21.69 -3.12 -24.04
CA ALA A 325 -21.27 -4.22 -24.90
C ALA A 325 -20.79 -5.44 -24.11
N GLU A 326 -20.04 -5.24 -23.02
CA GLU A 326 -19.62 -6.30 -22.11
C GLU A 326 -20.82 -6.95 -21.40
N GLY A 327 -21.76 -6.13 -20.91
CA GLY A 327 -23.00 -6.61 -20.30
C GLY A 327 -23.86 -7.42 -21.28
N GLN A 328 -23.96 -6.98 -22.54
CA GLN A 328 -24.64 -7.72 -23.60
C GLN A 328 -23.98 -9.08 -23.86
N ARG A 329 -22.64 -9.13 -23.94
CA ARG A 329 -21.90 -10.40 -24.13
C ARG A 329 -22.13 -11.36 -22.97
N ALA A 330 -21.99 -10.88 -21.73
CA ALA A 330 -22.22 -11.68 -20.54
C ALA A 330 -23.67 -12.19 -20.44
N ALA A 331 -24.65 -11.37 -20.86
CA ALA A 331 -26.05 -11.79 -20.92
C ALA A 331 -26.27 -12.89 -21.98
N ILE A 332 -25.67 -12.76 -23.17
CA ILE A 332 -25.73 -13.78 -24.21
C ILE A 332 -25.12 -15.10 -23.72
N GLU A 333 -23.93 -15.05 -23.13
CA GLU A 333 -23.25 -16.23 -22.57
C GLU A 333 -24.11 -16.91 -21.49
N SER A 334 -24.70 -16.13 -20.58
CA SER A 334 -25.62 -16.66 -19.57
C SER A 334 -26.87 -17.31 -20.17
N LEU A 335 -27.43 -16.74 -21.23
CA LEU A 335 -28.59 -17.31 -21.93
C LEU A 335 -28.22 -18.60 -22.68
N GLU A 336 -27.03 -18.66 -23.30
CA GLU A 336 -26.53 -19.87 -23.97
C GLU A 336 -26.33 -21.01 -22.97
N ASP A 337 -25.75 -20.72 -21.80
CA ASP A 337 -25.55 -21.71 -20.76
C ASP A 337 -26.87 -22.18 -20.14
N ALA A 338 -27.83 -21.27 -19.94
CA ALA A 338 -29.19 -21.62 -19.54
C ALA A 338 -29.89 -22.50 -20.59
N ALA A 339 -29.70 -22.22 -21.87
CA ALA A 339 -30.27 -23.01 -22.97
C ALA A 339 -29.66 -24.43 -23.02
N LYS A 340 -28.35 -24.57 -22.79
CA LYS A 340 -27.68 -25.88 -22.67
C LYS A 340 -28.19 -26.68 -21.47
N ALA A 341 -28.60 -26.01 -20.40
CA ALA A 341 -29.12 -26.64 -19.19
C ALA A 341 -30.60 -27.08 -19.30
N LEU A 342 -31.32 -26.74 -20.37
CA LEU A 342 -32.71 -27.17 -20.56
C LEU A 342 -32.80 -28.65 -20.95
N PRO A 343 -33.74 -29.42 -20.36
CA PRO A 343 -33.94 -30.82 -20.71
C PRO A 343 -34.48 -30.98 -22.13
N ALA A 344 -33.99 -31.99 -22.86
CA ALA A 344 -34.35 -32.24 -24.26
C ALA A 344 -35.87 -32.42 -24.46
N PRO A 345 -36.45 -31.91 -25.56
CA PRO A 345 -37.89 -31.97 -25.79
C PRO A 345 -38.36 -33.41 -25.90
N ARG A 346 -39.41 -33.76 -25.14
CA ARG A 346 -40.07 -35.08 -25.22
C ARG A 346 -40.62 -35.28 -26.63
N ARG A 347 -39.99 -36.19 -27.41
CA ARG A 347 -40.51 -36.63 -28.71
C ARG A 347 -41.96 -37.13 -28.55
N SER A 348 -42.91 -36.47 -29.22
CA SER A 348 -44.28 -36.98 -29.33
C SER A 348 -44.26 -38.29 -30.12
N LYS A 349 -44.70 -39.39 -29.50
CA LYS A 349 -44.88 -40.67 -30.19
C LYS A 349 -46.02 -40.50 -31.20
N GLY A 350 -45.68 -40.53 -32.49
CA GLY A 350 -46.64 -40.58 -33.58
C GLY A 350 -47.65 -41.71 -33.38
N ARG A 351 -48.92 -41.38 -33.49
CA ARG A 351 -50.07 -42.30 -33.40
C ARG A 351 -50.02 -43.26 -34.60
N PRO A 352 -50.04 -44.60 -34.42
CA PRO A 352 -49.98 -45.51 -35.56
C PRO A 352 -51.30 -45.46 -36.33
N ALA A 353 -51.20 -45.36 -37.65
CA ALA A 353 -52.33 -45.42 -38.57
C ALA A 353 -53.00 -46.81 -38.48
N LYS A 354 -54.31 -46.83 -38.26
CA LYS A 354 -55.15 -48.04 -38.37
C LYS A 354 -55.13 -48.52 -39.83
N LYS A 355 -54.69 -49.75 -40.08
CA LYS A 355 -55.00 -50.48 -41.32
C LYS A 355 -56.26 -51.34 -41.08
N ALA A 356 -57.11 -51.35 -42.10
CA ALA A 356 -58.40 -52.04 -42.18
C ALA A 356 -58.25 -53.57 -42.21
#